data_AF-A0A972DUJ1-F1
#
_entry.id   AF-A0A972DUJ1-F1
#
_cell.length_a   1.000
_cell.length_b   1.000
_cell.length_c   1.000
_cell.angle_alpha   90.00
_cell.angle_beta   90.00
_cell.angle_gamma   90.00
#
_symmetry.space_group_name_H-M   'P 1'
#
loop_
_entity.id
_entity.type
_entity.pdbx_description
1 polymer ?
#
loop_
_entity_poly.entity_id
_entity_poly.type
_entity_poly.pdbx_seq_one_letter_code
_entity_poly.pdbx_strand_id
1 'polypeptide(L)'
;MECSISRRKTCLLWLLWAPCLCDAATPYPRIAMLWSPVRGDRSLESMARHDLIMTGVSGFGLKYDREPTGLAEGFTADSVDRAKRRIAELRSLNPDAPILAELYFYEYGETWLPEDHPWWLRKNGKREQFWPGTYRMDWSNAEYRRHVAKLTAALKQVGLDGVFYDNLREEPEPWVAFLKEVRQAVGDDFLLLANSGYAVGKHDFAAPYLNGIMYESGWSHGRTEWDDCIAKMRHTESLLRKPTISVIERFENTGSRAGWPGDPNRGKKPPADPQARRWSLCFALTVGDFYYLFADNTSHQHDWYPEYDVKIGLPTGSGERVSSHVWRRSYEKALVVVNLPGAAKPYTIDLDHPAKDSLTGRTGTHFTVASGDGAILMKDE
;
A
#
# COMPACT_ATOMS: atom_id res chain seq x y z
N MET A 1 67.96 3.64 32.02
CA MET A 1 66.58 3.83 32.50
C MET A 1 65.70 3.74 31.26
N GLU A 2 65.37 2.51 30.89
CA GLU A 2 64.02 1.91 31.08
C GLU A 2 63.00 2.50 30.11
N CYS A 3 62.15 1.75 29.43
CA CYS A 3 62.04 0.32 29.17
C CYS A 3 61.07 0.19 27.97
N SER A 4 61.45 -0.64 27.00
CA SER A 4 60.64 -1.41 26.04
C SER A 4 59.11 -1.55 26.32
N ILE A 5 58.26 -1.49 25.29
CA ILE A 5 57.47 -2.64 24.78
C ILE A 5 56.91 -2.36 23.37
N SER A 6 57.15 -3.34 22.49
CA SER A 6 56.66 -3.51 21.12
C SER A 6 55.64 -4.66 21.09
N ARG A 7 54.61 -4.57 20.22
CA ARG A 7 53.97 -5.65 19.41
C ARG A 7 52.56 -5.21 18.98
N ARG A 8 52.29 -5.03 17.69
CA ARG A 8 51.82 -6.00 16.66
C ARG A 8 50.30 -6.28 16.67
N LYS A 9 49.70 -6.05 15.49
CA LYS A 9 48.50 -6.67 14.88
C LYS A 9 47.17 -6.34 15.60
N THR A 10 46.09 -5.95 14.91
CA THR A 10 45.34 -6.80 13.97
C THR A 10 44.30 -5.94 13.24
N CYS A 11 44.03 -6.26 11.98
CA CYS A 11 42.89 -5.79 11.17
C CYS A 11 41.58 -5.80 11.95
N LEU A 12 40.70 -4.83 11.69
CA LEU A 12 39.28 -5.14 11.50
C LEU A 12 38.63 -4.04 10.65
N LEU A 13 38.42 -4.40 9.37
CA LEU A 13 37.41 -3.81 8.49
C LEU A 13 36.07 -3.74 9.26
N TRP A 14 35.51 -2.54 9.38
CA TRP A 14 34.06 -2.35 9.55
C TRP A 14 33.58 -1.46 8.41
N LEU A 15 33.74 -1.94 7.18
CA LEU A 15 32.84 -1.59 6.09
C LEU A 15 31.61 -2.47 6.26
N LEU A 16 30.74 -2.09 7.20
CA LEU A 16 29.39 -2.63 7.23
C LEU A 16 28.71 -2.17 5.95
N TRP A 17 28.39 -3.16 5.13
CA TRP A 17 27.38 -3.07 4.11
C TRP A 17 26.08 -2.59 4.76
N ALA A 18 25.81 -1.30 4.67
CA ALA A 18 24.42 -0.87 4.55
C ALA A 18 24.02 -1.28 3.13
N PRO A 19 23.07 -2.21 2.93
CA PRO A 19 22.46 -2.32 1.62
C PRO A 19 21.84 -0.96 1.34
N CYS A 20 22.46 -0.24 0.41
CA CYS A 20 21.78 0.81 -0.31
C CYS A 20 20.50 0.15 -0.84
N LEU A 21 19.34 0.54 -0.31
CA LEU A 21 18.03 0.19 -0.86
C LEU A 21 17.97 0.85 -2.24
N CYS A 22 18.68 0.25 -3.20
CA CYS A 22 18.51 0.49 -4.61
C CYS A 22 17.05 0.19 -4.95
N ASP A 23 16.47 1.05 -5.79
CA ASP A 23 15.12 0.91 -6.36
C ASP A 23 14.76 -0.58 -6.61
N ALA A 24 13.58 -0.95 -6.12
CA ALA A 24 13.12 -2.32 -5.88
C ALA A 24 13.56 -3.35 -6.93
N ALA A 25 14.36 -4.34 -6.49
CA ALA A 25 14.69 -5.55 -7.25
C ALA A 25 13.49 -6.51 -7.41
N THR A 26 12.35 -6.22 -6.77
CA THR A 26 11.17 -7.08 -6.78
C THR A 26 10.46 -7.04 -8.15
N PRO A 27 10.40 -8.17 -8.88
CA PRO A 27 9.72 -8.23 -10.16
C PRO A 27 8.22 -7.95 -10.06
N TYR A 28 7.66 -7.34 -11.10
CA TYR A 28 6.22 -7.16 -11.22
C TYR A 28 5.51 -8.47 -11.63
N PRO A 29 4.19 -8.62 -11.38
CA PRO A 29 3.35 -7.70 -10.60
C PRO A 29 3.73 -7.71 -9.12
N ARG A 30 3.65 -6.54 -8.48
CA ARG A 30 3.87 -6.39 -7.04
C ARG A 30 2.52 -6.39 -6.32
N ILE A 31 2.25 -7.40 -5.51
CA ILE A 31 0.95 -7.63 -4.88
C ILE A 31 0.97 -7.15 -3.43
N ALA A 32 0.01 -6.33 -3.04
CA ALA A 32 -0.13 -5.84 -1.67
C ALA A 32 -1.09 -6.71 -0.86
N MET A 33 -0.77 -6.87 0.43
CA MET A 33 -1.70 -7.29 1.47
C MET A 33 -2.14 -6.06 2.27
N LEU A 34 -3.44 -5.79 2.32
CA LEU A 34 -4.00 -4.67 3.10
C LEU A 34 -4.97 -5.25 4.14
N TRP A 35 -4.59 -5.18 5.43
CA TRP A 35 -5.26 -5.74 6.61
C TRP A 35 -5.45 -7.27 6.64
N SER A 36 -6.02 -7.85 5.58
CA SER A 36 -6.40 -9.25 5.49
C SER A 36 -5.42 -10.02 4.59
N PRO A 37 -4.95 -11.21 5.01
CA PRO A 37 -4.21 -12.12 4.13
C PRO A 37 -5.17 -12.83 3.16
N VAL A 38 -4.63 -13.76 2.37
CA VAL A 38 -5.42 -14.62 1.48
C VAL A 38 -6.55 -15.29 2.26
N ARG A 39 -7.75 -15.29 1.68
CA ARG A 39 -8.95 -15.85 2.29
C ARG A 39 -8.71 -17.26 2.84
N GLY A 40 -9.09 -17.42 4.11
CA GLY A 40 -9.00 -18.71 4.80
C GLY A 40 -7.60 -19.09 5.28
N ASP A 41 -6.57 -18.28 4.98
CA ASP A 41 -5.20 -18.57 5.35
C ASP A 41 -4.52 -17.39 6.04
N ARG A 42 -4.38 -17.49 7.37
CA ARG A 42 -3.74 -16.49 8.24
C ARG A 42 -2.31 -16.86 8.63
N SER A 43 -1.70 -17.81 7.92
CA SER A 43 -0.31 -18.21 8.13
C SER A 43 0.65 -17.08 7.75
N LEU A 44 1.88 -17.11 8.27
CA LEU A 44 2.91 -16.15 7.89
C LEU A 44 3.39 -16.42 6.47
N GLU A 45 3.33 -17.67 6.01
CA GLU A 45 3.59 -18.08 4.63
C GLU A 45 2.61 -17.39 3.68
N SER A 46 1.31 -17.39 3.99
CA SER A 46 0.29 -16.66 3.22
C SER A 46 0.56 -15.15 3.17
N MET A 47 0.90 -14.54 4.30
CA MET A 47 1.28 -13.12 4.35
C MET A 47 2.52 -12.86 3.47
N ALA A 48 3.55 -13.70 3.59
CA ALA A 48 4.82 -13.57 2.89
C ALA A 48 4.74 -13.76 1.36
N ARG A 49 3.62 -14.25 0.81
CA ARG A 49 3.37 -14.27 -0.64
C ARG A 49 3.28 -12.87 -1.24
N HIS A 50 2.96 -11.87 -0.44
CA HIS A 50 2.76 -10.50 -0.90
C HIS A 50 4.09 -9.74 -0.95
N ASP A 51 4.19 -8.84 -1.91
CA ASP A 51 5.35 -7.97 -2.11
C ASP A 51 5.30 -6.71 -1.21
N LEU A 52 4.14 -6.42 -0.60
CA LEU A 52 3.93 -5.41 0.46
C LEU A 52 2.99 -5.99 1.51
N ILE A 53 3.37 -5.95 2.79
CA ILE A 53 2.61 -6.52 3.90
C ILE A 53 2.15 -5.38 4.80
N MET A 54 0.86 -5.08 4.83
CA MET A 54 0.27 -4.10 5.75
C MET A 54 -0.88 -4.72 6.53
N THR A 55 -0.85 -4.59 7.86
CA THR A 55 -1.98 -4.97 8.74
C THR A 55 -2.01 -4.11 10.00
N GLY A 56 -3.05 -4.22 10.82
CA GLY A 56 -3.10 -3.53 12.11
C GLY A 56 -2.01 -4.02 13.06
N VAL A 57 -1.64 -3.20 14.06
CA VAL A 57 -0.63 -3.58 15.08
C VAL A 57 -0.91 -4.95 15.74
N SER A 58 -2.18 -5.29 15.94
CA SER A 58 -2.62 -6.57 16.50
C SER A 58 -2.35 -7.76 15.57
N GLY A 59 -2.28 -7.56 14.24
CA GLY A 59 -1.90 -8.59 13.27
C GLY A 59 -0.45 -9.09 13.45
N PHE A 60 0.41 -8.24 14.00
CA PHE A 60 1.76 -8.60 14.44
C PHE A 60 1.81 -9.09 15.90
N GLY A 61 0.67 -9.11 16.59
CA GLY A 61 0.57 -9.51 17.99
C GLY A 61 0.99 -8.44 18.99
N LEU A 62 1.17 -7.18 18.54
CA LEU A 62 1.43 -6.04 19.41
C LEU A 62 0.20 -5.72 20.27
N LYS A 63 0.45 -5.30 21.50
CA LYS A 63 -0.56 -4.86 22.46
C LYS A 63 -0.12 -3.54 23.07
N TYR A 64 -0.98 -2.54 23.04
CA TYR A 64 -0.73 -1.25 23.67
C TYR A 64 -0.38 -1.42 25.15
N ASP A 65 0.48 -0.55 25.67
CA ASP A 65 1.09 -0.69 27.00
C ASP A 65 0.27 -0.12 28.16
N ARG A 66 -0.86 0.55 27.87
CA ARG A 66 -1.74 1.15 28.88
C ARG A 66 -3.16 1.34 28.37
N GLU A 67 -4.06 1.51 29.33
CA GLU A 67 -5.44 1.94 29.11
C GLU A 67 -5.67 3.38 29.63
N PRO A 68 -6.64 4.12 29.06
CA PRO A 68 -7.37 3.76 27.85
C PRO A 68 -6.44 3.77 26.63
N THR A 69 -6.69 2.91 25.65
CA THR A 69 -5.80 2.61 24.52
C THR A 69 -5.24 3.87 23.82
N GLY A 70 -6.04 4.92 23.67
CA GLY A 70 -5.63 6.17 23.02
C GLY A 70 -4.60 6.99 23.81
N LEU A 71 -4.23 6.59 25.04
CA LEU A 71 -3.12 7.17 25.80
C LEU A 71 -1.84 6.33 25.75
N ALA A 72 -1.82 5.22 24.99
CA ALA A 72 -0.66 4.33 24.89
C ALA A 72 0.60 5.03 24.38
N GLU A 73 1.73 4.76 25.02
CA GLU A 73 3.01 5.37 24.61
C GLU A 73 3.91 4.40 23.83
N GLY A 74 3.48 3.15 23.75
CA GLY A 74 4.14 2.09 23.04
C GLY A 74 3.35 0.79 23.16
N PHE A 75 4.09 -0.31 23.28
CA PHE A 75 3.54 -1.66 23.34
C PHE A 75 4.16 -2.43 24.50
N THR A 76 3.40 -3.36 25.09
CA THR A 76 3.90 -4.22 26.16
C THR A 76 5.14 -5.00 25.71
N ALA A 77 6.13 -5.14 26.58
CA ALA A 77 7.41 -5.80 26.29
C ALA A 77 7.23 -7.21 25.66
N ASP A 78 6.39 -8.04 26.28
CA ASP A 78 6.10 -9.39 25.76
C ASP A 78 5.49 -9.38 24.35
N SER A 79 4.69 -8.36 24.03
CA SER A 79 4.10 -8.22 22.70
C SER A 79 5.12 -7.76 21.66
N VAL A 80 6.04 -6.88 22.05
CA VAL A 80 7.18 -6.45 21.21
C VAL A 80 8.05 -7.64 20.86
N ASP A 81 8.39 -8.49 21.84
CA ASP A 81 9.21 -9.68 21.60
C ASP A 81 8.53 -10.69 20.66
N ARG A 82 7.22 -10.88 20.80
CA ARG A 82 6.45 -11.71 19.86
C ARG A 82 6.41 -11.11 18.46
N ALA A 83 6.18 -9.82 18.35
CA ALA A 83 6.13 -9.13 17.06
C ALA A 83 7.48 -9.19 16.35
N LYS A 84 8.59 -8.96 17.06
CA LYS A 84 9.96 -9.11 16.53
C LYS A 84 10.22 -10.50 15.95
N ARG A 85 9.78 -11.57 16.65
CA ARG A 85 9.90 -12.93 16.12
C ARG A 85 9.07 -13.16 14.87
N ARG A 86 7.82 -12.68 14.84
CA ARG A 86 6.96 -12.79 13.65
C ARG A 86 7.52 -12.01 12.46
N ILE A 87 8.06 -10.82 12.68
CA ILE A 87 8.70 -10.00 11.64
C ILE A 87 9.95 -10.71 11.12
N ALA A 88 10.79 -11.27 12.00
CA ALA A 88 11.97 -12.04 11.59
C ALA A 88 11.59 -13.28 10.76
N GLU A 89 10.50 -13.96 11.11
CA GLU A 89 9.99 -15.09 10.34
C GLU A 89 9.46 -14.65 8.97
N LEU A 90 8.68 -13.58 8.90
CA LEU A 90 8.25 -12.98 7.62
C LEU A 90 9.43 -12.61 6.75
N ARG A 91 10.47 -12.00 7.32
CA ARG A 91 11.73 -11.67 6.61
C ARG A 91 12.46 -12.91 6.09
N SER A 92 12.40 -14.03 6.80
CA SER A 92 13.00 -15.27 6.34
C SER A 92 12.25 -15.89 5.15
N LEU A 93 10.93 -15.65 5.07
CA LEU A 93 10.06 -16.14 3.99
C LEU A 93 10.09 -15.21 2.77
N ASN A 94 10.11 -13.90 3.02
CA ASN A 94 10.17 -12.87 2.00
C ASN A 94 11.03 -11.68 2.50
N PRO A 95 12.33 -11.65 2.15
CA PRO A 95 13.24 -10.61 2.64
C PRO A 95 12.92 -9.22 2.04
N ASP A 96 12.32 -9.18 0.85
CA ASP A 96 12.17 -7.96 0.05
C ASP A 96 10.86 -7.21 0.33
N ALA A 97 9.84 -7.86 0.88
CA ALA A 97 8.54 -7.23 1.09
C ALA A 97 8.58 -6.18 2.21
N PRO A 98 8.19 -4.92 1.98
CA PRO A 98 8.04 -3.97 3.06
C PRO A 98 6.93 -4.39 4.03
N ILE A 99 7.18 -4.27 5.34
CA ILE A 99 6.27 -4.69 6.42
C ILE A 99 5.84 -3.45 7.20
N LEU A 100 4.57 -3.08 7.07
CA LEU A 100 3.96 -1.89 7.64
C LEU A 100 2.88 -2.26 8.64
N ALA A 101 2.67 -1.40 9.64
CA ALA A 101 1.52 -1.48 10.53
C ALA A 101 0.61 -0.25 10.41
N GLU A 102 -0.70 -0.46 10.45
CA GLU A 102 -1.68 0.63 10.61
C GLU A 102 -1.62 1.21 12.03
N LEU A 103 -1.58 2.54 12.12
CA LEU A 103 -1.90 3.27 13.34
C LEU A 103 -3.14 4.14 13.11
N TYR A 104 -4.13 3.95 13.98
CA TYR A 104 -5.25 4.88 14.10
C TYR A 104 -4.73 6.22 14.60
N PHE A 105 -5.17 7.28 13.95
CA PHE A 105 -4.81 8.64 14.36
C PHE A 105 -5.84 9.70 13.94
N TYR A 106 -6.59 9.47 12.85
CA TYR A 106 -7.62 10.42 12.41
C TYR A 106 -8.90 10.28 13.23
N GLU A 107 -9.23 9.05 13.64
CA GLU A 107 -10.35 8.72 14.50
C GLU A 107 -9.99 7.66 15.53
N TYR A 108 -10.68 7.69 16.67
CA TYR A 108 -10.64 6.63 17.68
C TYR A 108 -12.03 6.09 18.00
N GLY A 109 -12.07 4.85 18.49
CA GLY A 109 -13.27 4.27 19.07
C GLY A 109 -13.69 4.98 20.35
N GLU A 110 -14.98 4.96 20.67
CA GLU A 110 -15.57 5.69 21.80
C GLU A 110 -14.84 5.54 23.15
N THR A 111 -14.28 4.35 23.41
CA THR A 111 -13.65 3.98 24.69
C THR A 111 -12.13 4.23 24.73
N TRP A 112 -11.55 4.72 23.65
CA TRP A 112 -10.09 4.90 23.55
C TRP A 112 -9.57 6.07 24.38
N LEU A 113 -10.42 7.03 24.72
CA LEU A 113 -10.10 8.15 25.61
C LEU A 113 -11.33 8.47 26.49
N PRO A 114 -11.13 9.12 27.65
CA PRO A 114 -12.23 9.68 28.44
C PRO A 114 -13.11 10.61 27.59
N GLU A 115 -14.40 10.67 27.89
CA GLU A 115 -15.37 11.44 27.07
C GLU A 115 -14.96 12.91 26.93
N ASP A 116 -14.40 13.51 27.98
CA ASP A 116 -14.01 14.92 28.10
C ASP A 116 -12.57 15.20 27.63
N HIS A 117 -11.83 14.20 27.16
CA HIS A 117 -10.42 14.36 26.78
C HIS A 117 -10.24 15.47 25.71
N PRO A 118 -9.23 16.35 25.85
CA PRO A 118 -9.03 17.49 24.94
C PRO A 118 -8.58 17.11 23.53
N TRP A 119 -8.23 15.84 23.29
CA TRP A 119 -7.83 15.37 21.96
C TRP A 119 -9.02 14.99 21.08
N TRP A 120 -10.25 14.98 21.60
CA TRP A 120 -11.42 14.82 20.74
C TRP A 120 -11.68 16.09 19.94
N LEU A 121 -11.86 15.96 18.62
CA LEU A 121 -12.38 17.05 17.83
C LEU A 121 -13.84 17.29 18.21
N ARG A 122 -14.16 18.55 18.55
CA ARG A 122 -15.51 18.95 18.96
C ARG A 122 -16.11 19.98 18.03
N LYS A 123 -17.40 19.80 17.74
CA LYS A 123 -18.25 20.79 17.11
C LYS A 123 -19.45 21.07 18.02
N ASN A 124 -19.67 22.33 18.37
CA ASN A 124 -20.73 22.75 19.29
C ASN A 124 -20.69 21.98 20.64
N GLY A 125 -19.48 21.77 21.18
CA GLY A 125 -19.25 21.08 22.45
C GLY A 125 -19.33 19.54 22.40
N LYS A 126 -19.76 18.95 21.29
CA LYS A 126 -19.90 17.49 21.12
C LYS A 126 -18.76 16.91 20.30
N ARG A 127 -18.34 15.67 20.63
CA ARG A 127 -17.37 14.91 19.80
C ARG A 127 -17.92 14.77 18.38
N GLU A 128 -17.08 15.04 17.39
CA GLU A 128 -17.45 14.86 15.98
C GLU A 128 -17.38 13.39 15.60
N GLN A 129 -18.53 12.75 15.42
CA GLN A 129 -18.61 11.36 14.96
C GLN A 129 -18.13 11.25 13.51
N PHE A 130 -17.31 10.25 13.22
CA PHE A 130 -16.83 9.97 11.87
C PHE A 130 -17.54 8.74 11.27
N TRP A 131 -17.34 7.57 11.89
CA TRP A 131 -18.15 6.37 11.64
C TRP A 131 -19.02 6.05 12.86
N PRO A 132 -20.07 5.22 12.73
CA PRO A 132 -20.78 4.71 13.88
C PRO A 132 -19.80 4.06 14.90
N GLY A 133 -19.73 4.64 16.10
CA GLY A 133 -18.83 4.20 17.17
C GLY A 133 -17.41 4.77 17.15
N THR A 134 -17.03 5.60 16.17
CA THR A 134 -15.74 6.30 16.13
C THR A 134 -15.89 7.81 16.07
N TYR A 135 -14.92 8.52 16.63
CA TYR A 135 -14.93 9.97 16.74
C TYR A 135 -13.60 10.55 16.27
N ARG A 136 -13.67 11.71 15.61
CA ARG A 136 -12.52 12.41 15.07
C ARG A 136 -11.60 12.91 16.17
N MET A 137 -10.31 12.85 15.87
CA MET A 137 -9.26 13.40 16.71
C MET A 137 -8.93 14.83 16.31
N ASP A 138 -8.68 15.69 17.29
CA ASP A 138 -8.19 17.05 17.09
C ASP A 138 -6.67 17.03 16.88
N TRP A 139 -6.26 16.74 15.66
CA TRP A 139 -4.87 16.86 15.24
C TRP A 139 -4.35 18.28 15.03
N SER A 140 -5.15 19.33 15.25
CA SER A 140 -4.57 20.67 15.44
C SER A 140 -3.84 20.76 16.78
N ASN A 141 -4.20 19.89 17.74
CA ASN A 141 -3.52 19.74 19.02
C ASN A 141 -2.12 19.15 18.84
N ALA A 142 -1.11 19.97 19.15
CA ALA A 142 0.30 19.58 19.01
C ALA A 142 0.74 18.48 20.00
N GLU A 143 0.09 18.36 21.16
CA GLU A 143 0.37 17.26 22.09
C GLU A 143 -0.10 15.93 21.51
N TYR A 144 -1.30 15.92 20.91
CA TYR A 144 -1.83 14.74 20.24
C TYR A 144 -0.95 14.29 19.07
N ARG A 145 -0.52 15.22 18.21
CA ARG A 145 0.37 14.87 17.08
C ARG A 145 1.71 14.28 17.56
N ARG A 146 2.33 14.87 18.59
CA ARG A 146 3.57 14.34 19.19
C ARG A 146 3.35 12.96 19.80
N HIS A 147 2.20 12.72 20.42
CA HIS A 147 1.83 11.42 20.95
C HIS A 147 1.79 10.35 19.84
N VAL A 148 1.10 10.63 18.73
CA VAL A 148 1.04 9.70 17.58
C VAL A 148 2.42 9.51 16.92
N ALA A 149 3.23 10.57 16.81
CA ALA A 149 4.59 10.47 16.30
C ALA A 149 5.47 9.56 17.19
N LYS A 150 5.31 9.61 18.52
CA LYS A 150 5.98 8.71 19.47
C LYS A 150 5.56 7.25 19.27
N LEU A 151 4.26 6.98 19.12
CA LEU A 151 3.77 5.63 18.81
C LEU A 151 4.31 5.11 17.46
N THR A 152 4.43 5.99 16.48
CA THR A 152 5.03 5.66 15.19
C THR A 152 6.51 5.30 15.32
N ALA A 153 7.26 6.03 16.15
CA ALA A 153 8.64 5.67 16.49
C ALA A 153 8.73 4.32 17.23
N ALA A 154 7.74 3.97 18.06
CA ALA A 154 7.70 2.66 18.70
C ALA A 154 7.55 1.51 17.67
N LEU A 155 6.78 1.71 16.59
CA LEU A 155 6.71 0.72 15.50
C LEU A 155 8.08 0.49 14.84
N LYS A 156 8.84 1.56 14.60
CA LYS A 156 10.21 1.45 14.08
C LYS A 156 11.10 0.64 15.01
N GLN A 157 10.99 0.83 16.33
CA GLN A 157 11.77 0.09 17.32
C GLN A 157 11.39 -1.39 17.41
N VAL A 158 10.17 -1.76 17.01
CA VAL A 158 9.73 -3.16 16.88
C VAL A 158 10.38 -3.83 15.67
N GLY A 159 10.84 -3.07 14.67
CA GLY A 159 11.49 -3.60 13.45
C GLY A 159 10.58 -3.62 12.22
N LEU A 160 9.46 -2.88 12.25
CA LEU A 160 8.67 -2.61 11.04
C LEU A 160 9.40 -1.61 10.14
N ASP A 161 9.14 -1.64 8.84
CA ASP A 161 9.75 -0.69 7.90
C ASP A 161 8.96 0.60 7.77
N GLY A 162 7.69 0.58 8.16
CA GLY A 162 6.82 1.71 7.95
C GLY A 162 5.50 1.67 8.70
N VAL A 163 4.71 2.71 8.47
CA VAL A 163 3.37 2.90 9.04
C VAL A 163 2.38 3.22 7.92
N PHE A 164 1.16 2.74 8.12
CA PHE A 164 0.01 3.10 7.34
C PHE A 164 -0.91 4.05 8.13
N TYR A 165 -1.31 5.15 7.50
CA TYR A 165 -2.30 6.08 8.05
C TYR A 165 -3.55 6.08 7.20
N ASP A 166 -4.66 5.67 7.79
CA ASP A 166 -5.96 5.69 7.11
C ASP A 166 -6.55 7.12 7.04
N ASN A 167 -7.49 7.33 6.12
CA ASN A 167 -8.31 8.54 6.04
C ASN A 167 -7.55 9.86 5.79
N LEU A 168 -6.75 9.93 4.72
CA LEU A 168 -6.26 11.19 4.15
C LEU A 168 -7.44 12.09 3.72
N ARG A 169 -7.38 13.37 4.07
CA ARG A 169 -8.46 14.36 3.88
C ARG A 169 -7.88 15.69 3.43
N GLU A 170 -8.71 16.53 2.79
CA GLU A 170 -8.37 17.89 2.36
C GLU A 170 -8.24 18.85 3.56
N GLU A 171 -7.29 18.56 4.46
CA GLU A 171 -6.91 19.36 5.63
C GLU A 171 -5.37 19.58 5.61
N PRO A 172 -4.86 20.44 4.69
CA PRO A 172 -3.43 20.48 4.37
C PRO A 172 -2.54 20.89 5.55
N GLU A 173 -2.89 21.94 6.31
CA GLU A 173 -2.01 22.41 7.38
C GLU A 173 -1.84 21.40 8.52
N PRO A 174 -2.91 20.79 9.07
CA PRO A 174 -2.78 19.74 10.09
C PRO A 174 -2.01 18.51 9.61
N TRP A 175 -2.26 18.04 8.38
CA TRP A 175 -1.52 16.92 7.80
C TRP A 175 -0.03 17.21 7.65
N VAL A 176 0.32 18.38 7.10
CA VAL A 176 1.72 18.76 6.92
C VAL A 176 2.43 18.90 8.27
N ALA A 177 1.78 19.48 9.27
CA ALA A 177 2.33 19.55 10.62
C ALA A 177 2.56 18.16 11.21
N PHE A 178 1.57 17.26 11.10
CA PHE A 178 1.68 15.88 11.57
C PHE A 178 2.79 15.10 10.88
N LEU A 179 2.84 15.12 9.55
CA LEU A 179 3.83 14.36 8.78
C LEU A 179 5.25 14.87 9.03
N LYS A 180 5.44 16.17 9.28
CA LYS A 180 6.73 16.72 9.73
C LYS A 180 7.15 16.17 11.10
N GLU A 181 6.23 16.14 12.07
CA GLU A 181 6.50 15.58 13.40
C GLU A 181 6.83 14.09 13.32
N VAL A 182 6.11 13.32 12.49
CA VAL A 182 6.40 11.91 12.23
C VAL A 182 7.79 11.77 11.62
N ARG A 183 8.10 12.49 10.52
CA ARG A 183 9.43 12.42 9.88
C ARG A 183 10.56 12.79 10.83
N GLN A 184 10.35 13.77 11.70
CA GLN A 184 11.32 14.10 12.75
C GLN A 184 11.55 12.93 13.72
N ALA A 185 10.51 12.16 14.05
CA ALA A 185 10.58 11.05 14.99
C ALA A 185 11.18 9.76 14.38
N VAL A 186 10.88 9.46 13.10
CA VAL A 186 11.28 8.19 12.46
C VAL A 186 12.35 8.32 11.39
N GLY A 187 12.67 9.53 10.95
CA GLY A 187 13.62 9.79 9.87
C GLY A 187 13.07 9.48 8.48
N ASP A 188 13.98 9.54 7.50
CA ASP A 188 13.63 9.51 6.09
C ASP A 188 13.49 8.08 5.52
N ASP A 189 14.14 7.11 6.13
CA ASP A 189 14.13 5.71 5.68
C ASP A 189 12.87 4.93 6.09
N PHE A 190 12.13 5.43 7.08
CA PHE A 190 10.89 4.79 7.52
C PHE A 190 9.75 5.11 6.54
N LEU A 191 9.07 4.07 6.06
CA LEU A 191 8.08 4.20 4.99
C LEU A 191 6.75 4.74 5.53
N LEU A 192 6.21 5.77 4.88
CA LEU A 192 4.88 6.30 5.20
C LEU A 192 3.94 6.03 4.02
N LEU A 193 2.86 5.28 4.26
CA LEU A 193 1.77 5.05 3.32
C LEU A 193 0.49 5.67 3.89
N ALA A 194 -0.28 6.38 3.06
CA ALA A 194 -1.55 6.95 3.50
C ALA A 194 -2.70 6.63 2.55
N ASN A 195 -3.90 6.43 3.09
CA ASN A 195 -5.09 6.13 2.32
C ASN A 195 -5.80 7.37 1.82
N SER A 196 -5.82 7.58 0.51
CA SER A 196 -6.58 8.66 -0.13
C SER A 196 -8.05 8.28 -0.42
N GLY A 197 -8.43 7.05 -0.08
CA GLY A 197 -9.73 6.48 -0.41
C GLY A 197 -10.02 6.66 -1.90
N TYR A 198 -11.09 7.39 -2.18
CA TYR A 198 -11.61 7.60 -3.54
C TYR A 198 -11.03 8.86 -4.22
N ALA A 199 -10.25 9.67 -3.50
CA ALA A 199 -9.81 10.99 -3.95
C ALA A 199 -8.47 10.91 -4.70
N VAL A 200 -8.51 10.96 -6.03
CA VAL A 200 -7.31 11.00 -6.87
C VAL A 200 -6.83 12.44 -7.06
N GLY A 201 -5.54 12.71 -6.78
CA GLY A 201 -4.90 14.01 -6.99
C GLY A 201 -5.38 15.14 -6.07
N LYS A 202 -6.00 14.81 -4.94
CA LYS A 202 -6.48 15.81 -3.96
C LYS A 202 -5.50 16.10 -2.84
N HIS A 203 -4.54 15.21 -2.60
CA HIS A 203 -3.70 15.23 -1.40
C HIS A 203 -2.20 15.38 -1.72
N ASP A 204 -1.86 16.04 -2.83
CA ASP A 204 -0.47 16.27 -3.25
C ASP A 204 0.34 17.06 -2.20
N PHE A 205 -0.32 17.83 -1.34
CA PHE A 205 0.34 18.52 -0.21
C PHE A 205 1.03 17.54 0.76
N ALA A 206 0.56 16.29 0.86
CA ALA A 206 1.14 15.27 1.72
C ALA A 206 2.25 14.47 1.03
N ALA A 207 2.23 14.38 -0.30
CA ALA A 207 3.12 13.53 -1.09
C ALA A 207 4.62 13.72 -0.79
N PRO A 208 5.16 14.94 -0.58
CA PRO A 208 6.58 15.14 -0.25
C PRO A 208 7.05 14.45 1.04
N TYR A 209 6.12 14.05 1.91
CA TYR A 209 6.41 13.34 3.16
C TYR A 209 6.10 11.85 3.08
N LEU A 210 5.42 11.39 2.03
CA LEU A 210 4.95 10.01 1.92
C LEU A 210 5.80 9.20 0.93
N ASN A 211 5.89 7.90 1.16
CA ASN A 211 6.44 6.94 0.21
C ASN A 211 5.34 6.35 -0.69
N GLY A 212 4.08 6.41 -0.29
CA GLY A 212 2.98 5.91 -1.09
C GLY A 212 1.65 6.55 -0.76
N ILE A 213 0.76 6.52 -1.75
CA ILE A 213 -0.68 6.73 -1.56
C ILE A 213 -1.41 5.44 -1.95
N MET A 214 -2.34 5.03 -1.09
CA MET A 214 -3.32 4.00 -1.39
C MET A 214 -4.58 4.63 -1.99
N TYR A 215 -5.06 4.05 -3.09
CA TYR A 215 -6.31 4.43 -3.77
C TYR A 215 -7.30 3.27 -3.69
N GLU A 216 -8.37 3.45 -2.91
CA GLU A 216 -9.43 2.45 -2.71
C GLU A 216 -10.50 2.58 -3.79
N SER A 217 -10.29 1.95 -4.94
CA SER A 217 -11.26 1.76 -6.02
C SER A 217 -11.92 3.01 -6.62
N GLY A 218 -11.94 4.19 -6.00
CA GLY A 218 -12.57 5.42 -6.50
C GLY A 218 -11.89 5.97 -7.74
N TRP A 219 -10.63 5.57 -7.95
CA TRP A 219 -9.93 5.78 -9.22
C TRP A 219 -10.62 5.07 -10.41
N SER A 220 -11.42 4.03 -10.17
CA SER A 220 -12.04 3.19 -11.21
C SER A 220 -13.57 3.24 -11.30
N HIS A 221 -14.28 3.51 -10.20
CA HIS A 221 -15.74 3.34 -10.13
C HIS A 221 -16.48 4.22 -11.16
N GLY A 222 -17.20 3.56 -12.08
CA GLY A 222 -18.01 4.21 -13.11
C GLY A 222 -17.23 5.09 -14.09
N ARG A 223 -15.90 5.00 -14.10
CA ARG A 223 -15.05 5.87 -14.90
C ARG A 223 -14.95 5.36 -16.35
N THR A 224 -15.20 6.26 -17.30
CA THR A 224 -14.96 6.02 -18.73
C THR A 224 -13.93 6.99 -19.33
N GLU A 225 -13.60 8.07 -18.61
CA GLU A 225 -12.60 9.07 -19.02
C GLU A 225 -11.39 9.00 -18.08
N TRP A 226 -10.21 8.75 -18.65
CA TRP A 226 -9.04 8.30 -17.88
C TRP A 226 -7.89 9.30 -17.82
N ASP A 227 -7.79 10.21 -18.78
CA ASP A 227 -6.64 11.11 -18.94
C ASP A 227 -6.35 11.91 -17.67
N ASP A 228 -7.36 12.58 -17.11
CA ASP A 228 -7.21 13.39 -15.89
C ASP A 228 -6.83 12.53 -14.66
N CYS A 229 -7.43 11.34 -14.53
CA CYS A 229 -7.13 10.41 -13.44
C CYS A 229 -5.66 9.95 -13.51
N ILE A 230 -5.21 9.50 -14.69
CA ILE A 230 -3.85 9.03 -14.91
C ILE A 230 -2.83 10.16 -14.72
N ALA A 231 -3.12 11.34 -15.26
CA ALA A 231 -2.26 12.51 -15.11
C ALA A 231 -2.07 12.88 -13.64
N LYS A 232 -3.17 12.90 -12.86
CA LYS A 232 -3.12 13.15 -11.42
C LYS A 232 -2.34 12.09 -10.66
N MET A 233 -2.59 10.81 -10.92
CA MET A 233 -1.86 9.72 -10.25
C MET A 233 -0.35 9.78 -10.52
N ARG A 234 0.04 10.05 -11.78
CA ARG A 234 1.46 10.23 -12.15
C ARG A 234 2.07 11.48 -11.54
N HIS A 235 1.31 12.57 -11.48
CA HIS A 235 1.76 13.79 -10.82
C HIS A 235 2.03 13.53 -9.34
N THR A 236 1.08 12.96 -8.62
CA THR A 236 1.25 12.56 -7.21
C THR A 236 2.46 11.64 -7.04
N GLU A 237 2.60 10.61 -7.88
CA GLU A 237 3.73 9.68 -7.83
C GLU A 237 5.09 10.38 -8.00
N SER A 238 5.17 11.41 -8.85
CA SER A 238 6.40 12.21 -9.03
C SER A 238 6.80 13.04 -7.81
N LEU A 239 5.86 13.30 -6.90
CA LEU A 239 6.09 14.08 -5.67
C LEU A 239 6.45 13.20 -4.47
N LEU A 240 6.25 11.88 -4.57
CA LEU A 240 6.50 10.94 -3.48
C LEU A 240 7.98 10.72 -3.22
N ARG A 241 8.29 10.40 -1.96
CA ARG A 241 9.61 9.93 -1.55
C ARG A 241 9.87 8.53 -2.08
N LYS A 242 11.15 8.23 -2.30
CA LYS A 242 11.63 6.90 -2.70
C LYS A 242 12.02 6.06 -1.47
N PRO A 243 11.87 4.72 -1.51
CA PRO A 243 11.19 3.97 -2.58
C PRO A 243 9.68 4.25 -2.57
N THR A 244 9.04 4.16 -3.74
CA THR A 244 7.59 4.36 -3.87
C THR A 244 6.83 3.06 -3.58
N ILE A 245 5.81 3.16 -2.73
CA ILE A 245 4.97 2.04 -2.28
C ILE A 245 3.47 2.33 -2.44
N SER A 246 3.10 3.16 -3.42
CA SER A 246 1.69 3.45 -3.71
C SER A 246 0.94 2.18 -4.09
N VAL A 247 -0.32 2.11 -3.69
CA VAL A 247 -1.18 0.94 -3.88
C VAL A 247 -2.41 1.33 -4.67
N ILE A 248 -2.71 0.55 -5.71
CA ILE A 248 -3.99 0.56 -6.38
C ILE A 248 -4.78 -0.63 -5.86
N GLU A 249 -5.83 -0.35 -5.09
CA GLU A 249 -6.79 -1.35 -4.70
C GLU A 249 -8.03 -1.26 -5.59
N ARG A 250 -8.51 -2.40 -6.06
CA ARG A 250 -9.76 -2.53 -6.79
C ARG A 250 -10.67 -3.53 -6.08
N PHE A 251 -11.88 -3.10 -5.79
CA PHE A 251 -12.94 -3.96 -5.26
C PHE A 251 -13.63 -4.73 -6.37
N GLU A 252 -14.24 -5.86 -6.03
CA GLU A 252 -15.28 -6.46 -6.85
C GLU A 252 -16.40 -5.45 -7.12
N ASN A 253 -17.18 -5.67 -8.18
CA ASN A 253 -18.34 -4.83 -8.44
C ASN A 253 -19.44 -5.13 -7.41
N THR A 254 -19.52 -4.27 -6.40
CA THR A 254 -20.51 -4.35 -5.34
C THR A 254 -21.64 -3.32 -5.51
N GLY A 255 -21.68 -2.59 -6.64
CA GLY A 255 -22.62 -1.50 -6.84
C GLY A 255 -22.47 -0.41 -5.76
N SER A 256 -23.57 -0.08 -5.07
CA SER A 256 -23.54 0.86 -3.94
C SER A 256 -23.16 0.21 -2.59
N ARG A 257 -22.81 -1.08 -2.59
CA ARG A 257 -22.65 -1.90 -1.38
C ARG A 257 -21.20 -2.26 -1.12
N ALA A 258 -20.37 -1.27 -0.84
CA ALA A 258 -18.95 -1.49 -0.56
C ALA A 258 -18.67 -2.18 0.80
N GLY A 259 -19.66 -2.78 1.46
CA GLY A 259 -19.49 -3.42 2.78
C GLY A 259 -19.45 -2.44 3.96
N TRP A 260 -20.08 -1.26 3.80
CA TRP A 260 -20.16 -0.22 4.84
C TRP A 260 -20.77 -0.74 6.16
N PRO A 261 -20.49 -0.10 7.30
CA PRO A 261 -21.20 -0.38 8.54
C PRO A 261 -22.72 -0.39 8.35
N GLY A 262 -23.38 -1.50 8.72
CA GLY A 262 -24.82 -1.70 8.53
C GLY A 262 -25.22 -2.42 7.24
N ASP A 263 -24.29 -2.71 6.32
CA ASP A 263 -24.57 -3.54 5.15
C ASP A 263 -24.86 -5.00 5.57
N PRO A 264 -26.05 -5.56 5.29
CA PRO A 264 -26.40 -6.95 5.64
C PRO A 264 -25.56 -8.01 4.89
N ASN A 265 -24.81 -7.60 3.87
CA ASN A 265 -23.89 -8.46 3.13
C ASN A 265 -22.42 -8.16 3.43
N ARG A 266 -22.12 -7.32 4.43
CA ARG A 266 -20.75 -7.10 4.88
C ARG A 266 -20.07 -8.43 5.19
N GLY A 267 -18.89 -8.64 4.62
CA GLY A 267 -18.10 -9.88 4.79
C GLY A 267 -18.56 -11.07 3.94
N LYS A 268 -19.61 -10.93 3.13
CA LYS A 268 -19.94 -11.93 2.10
C LYS A 268 -19.14 -11.67 0.84
N LYS A 269 -18.63 -12.74 0.22
CA LYS A 269 -17.90 -12.68 -1.04
C LYS A 269 -18.83 -12.23 -2.17
N PRO A 270 -18.53 -11.13 -2.89
CA PRO A 270 -19.27 -10.73 -4.07
C PRO A 270 -19.13 -11.72 -5.23
N PRO A 271 -19.98 -11.64 -6.27
CA PRO A 271 -19.75 -12.34 -7.52
C PRO A 271 -18.40 -11.95 -8.12
N ALA A 272 -17.65 -12.93 -8.63
CA ALA A 272 -16.34 -12.68 -9.21
C ALA A 272 -16.44 -11.88 -10.52
N ASP A 273 -15.61 -10.84 -10.64
CA ASP A 273 -15.44 -10.05 -11.86
C ASP A 273 -14.03 -10.24 -12.44
N PRO A 274 -13.78 -11.35 -13.17
CA PRO A 274 -12.46 -11.66 -13.70
C PRO A 274 -11.98 -10.62 -14.71
N GLN A 275 -12.90 -9.96 -15.42
CA GLN A 275 -12.57 -8.90 -16.37
C GLN A 275 -12.11 -7.64 -15.61
N ALA A 276 -12.81 -7.26 -14.54
CA ALA A 276 -12.39 -6.14 -13.69
C ALA A 276 -10.98 -6.33 -13.14
N ARG A 277 -10.69 -7.52 -12.65
CA ARG A 277 -9.37 -7.90 -12.13
C ARG A 277 -8.28 -7.79 -13.20
N ARG A 278 -8.52 -8.31 -14.41
CA ARG A 278 -7.52 -8.27 -15.50
C ARG A 278 -7.18 -6.84 -15.91
N TRP A 279 -8.19 -6.01 -16.20
CA TRP A 279 -7.92 -4.65 -16.68
C TRP A 279 -7.29 -3.79 -15.58
N SER A 280 -7.71 -3.94 -14.33
CA SER A 280 -7.17 -3.12 -13.23
C SER A 280 -5.75 -3.53 -12.83
N LEU A 281 -5.41 -4.81 -12.91
CA LEU A 281 -4.01 -5.26 -12.84
C LEU A 281 -3.18 -4.62 -13.95
N CYS A 282 -3.62 -4.73 -15.21
CA CYS A 282 -2.89 -4.12 -16.33
C CYS A 282 -2.84 -2.58 -16.23
N PHE A 283 -3.85 -1.92 -15.66
CA PHE A 283 -3.80 -0.48 -15.35
C PHE A 283 -2.69 -0.17 -14.36
N ALA A 284 -2.60 -0.91 -13.25
CA ALA A 284 -1.54 -0.72 -12.25
C ALA A 284 -0.13 -0.92 -12.85
N LEU A 285 0.00 -1.88 -13.77
CA LEU A 285 1.26 -2.14 -14.49
C LEU A 285 1.59 -1.11 -15.58
N THR A 286 0.60 -0.43 -16.15
CA THR A 286 0.86 0.52 -17.26
C THR A 286 0.94 1.96 -16.81
N VAL A 287 0.25 2.35 -15.74
CA VAL A 287 0.09 3.77 -15.39
C VAL A 287 1.21 4.30 -14.50
N GLY A 288 1.77 3.48 -13.62
CA GLY A 288 2.85 3.89 -12.70
C GLY A 288 3.50 2.70 -12.03
N ASP A 289 4.22 2.94 -10.94
CA ASP A 289 4.96 1.93 -10.19
C ASP A 289 4.18 1.52 -8.94
N PHE A 290 3.00 0.95 -9.16
CA PHE A 290 2.06 0.59 -8.10
C PHE A 290 2.23 -0.85 -7.62
N TYR A 291 1.99 -1.04 -6.33
CA TYR A 291 1.49 -2.30 -5.81
C TYR A 291 0.01 -2.45 -6.15
N TYR A 292 -0.45 -3.68 -6.28
CA TYR A 292 -1.81 -3.99 -6.68
C TYR A 292 -2.51 -4.91 -5.68
N LEU A 293 -3.79 -4.64 -5.42
CA LEU A 293 -4.69 -5.53 -4.71
C LEU A 293 -6.06 -5.56 -5.39
N PHE A 294 -6.59 -6.77 -5.62
CA PHE A 294 -7.97 -7.00 -6.00
C PHE A 294 -8.72 -7.64 -4.83
N ALA A 295 -9.63 -6.91 -4.21
CA ALA A 295 -10.33 -7.32 -2.99
C ALA A 295 -11.84 -7.39 -3.19
N ASP A 296 -12.55 -8.01 -2.26
CA ASP A 296 -14.01 -8.11 -2.31
C ASP A 296 -14.68 -6.72 -2.18
N ASN A 297 -14.25 -5.96 -1.17
CA ASN A 297 -14.89 -4.72 -0.69
C ASN A 297 -14.03 -4.13 0.46
N THR A 298 -14.58 -3.21 1.26
CA THR A 298 -13.93 -2.62 2.45
C THR A 298 -13.54 -3.61 3.57
N SER A 299 -13.77 -4.91 3.40
CA SER A 299 -13.15 -5.94 4.26
C SER A 299 -11.72 -6.29 3.84
N HIS A 300 -11.29 -5.87 2.65
CA HIS A 300 -9.99 -6.13 2.04
C HIS A 300 -9.64 -7.63 1.89
N GLN A 301 -10.62 -8.51 2.10
CA GLN A 301 -10.47 -9.94 1.84
C GLN A 301 -10.31 -10.16 0.34
N HIS A 302 -9.43 -11.09 -0.01
CA HIS A 302 -9.12 -11.41 -1.39
C HIS A 302 -8.70 -12.88 -1.52
N ASP A 303 -8.73 -13.37 -2.76
CA ASP A 303 -8.14 -14.66 -3.10
C ASP A 303 -6.76 -14.45 -3.75
N TRP A 304 -5.95 -15.50 -3.79
CA TRP A 304 -4.74 -15.49 -4.62
C TRP A 304 -5.06 -15.94 -6.04
N TYR A 305 -4.45 -15.28 -7.01
CA TYR A 305 -4.72 -15.51 -8.41
C TYR A 305 -3.45 -15.93 -9.17
N PRO A 306 -3.52 -16.89 -10.12
CA PRO A 306 -2.32 -17.41 -10.80
C PRO A 306 -1.49 -16.35 -11.53
N GLU A 307 -2.11 -15.29 -12.06
CA GLU A 307 -1.36 -14.21 -12.71
C GLU A 307 -0.43 -13.42 -11.76
N TYR A 308 -0.63 -13.50 -10.44
CA TYR A 308 0.24 -12.87 -9.45
C TYR A 308 1.61 -13.55 -9.38
N ASP A 309 1.67 -14.84 -9.74
CA ASP A 309 2.89 -15.64 -9.78
C ASP A 309 3.67 -15.44 -11.09
N VAL A 310 3.08 -14.76 -12.09
CA VAL A 310 3.72 -14.50 -13.39
C VAL A 310 4.62 -13.28 -13.28
N LYS A 311 5.83 -13.49 -12.77
CA LYS A 311 6.81 -12.41 -12.59
C LYS A 311 7.39 -11.93 -13.94
N ILE A 312 6.96 -10.75 -14.39
CA ILE A 312 7.28 -10.14 -15.70
C ILE A 312 8.58 -9.31 -15.71
N GLY A 313 9.28 -9.21 -14.58
CA GLY A 313 10.52 -8.45 -14.42
C GLY A 313 10.30 -6.97 -14.11
N LEU A 314 11.34 -6.17 -14.31
CA LEU A 314 11.32 -4.72 -14.12
C LEU A 314 10.81 -3.99 -15.38
N PRO A 315 10.22 -2.80 -15.23
CA PRO A 315 9.80 -2.00 -16.37
C PRO A 315 11.02 -1.48 -17.14
N THR A 316 11.00 -1.59 -18.48
CA THR A 316 12.08 -1.09 -19.34
C THR A 316 11.84 0.35 -19.82
N GLY A 317 10.73 0.95 -19.42
CA GLY A 317 10.35 2.33 -19.71
C GLY A 317 9.09 2.74 -18.97
N SER A 318 8.71 4.00 -19.10
CA SER A 318 7.42 4.52 -18.62
C SER A 318 6.26 3.97 -19.46
N GLY A 319 5.05 3.92 -18.90
CA GLY A 319 3.87 3.56 -19.68
C GLY A 319 3.52 4.58 -20.76
N GLU A 320 3.25 4.08 -21.95
CA GLU A 320 2.93 4.85 -23.15
C GLU A 320 1.43 4.88 -23.40
N ARG A 321 0.93 6.07 -23.71
CA ARG A 321 -0.42 6.27 -24.19
C ARG A 321 -0.49 5.95 -25.68
N VAL A 322 -1.33 4.99 -26.06
CA VAL A 322 -1.63 4.68 -27.46
C VAL A 322 -2.89 5.44 -27.92
N SER A 323 -3.89 5.56 -27.05
CA SER A 323 -5.11 6.36 -27.27
C SER A 323 -5.67 6.89 -25.94
N SER A 324 -6.87 7.47 -25.91
CA SER A 324 -7.55 7.85 -24.65
C SER A 324 -7.85 6.67 -23.72
N HIS A 325 -7.96 5.47 -24.26
CA HIS A 325 -8.32 4.27 -23.48
C HIS A 325 -7.25 3.19 -23.53
N VAL A 326 -6.30 3.27 -24.47
CA VAL A 326 -5.28 2.22 -24.62
C VAL A 326 -3.94 2.72 -24.10
N TRP A 327 -3.40 1.96 -23.16
CA TRP A 327 -2.08 2.17 -22.58
C TRP A 327 -1.26 0.88 -22.66
N ARG A 328 0.05 1.03 -22.80
CA ARG A 328 0.98 -0.10 -22.81
C ARG A 328 2.25 0.22 -22.05
N ARG A 329 2.92 -0.81 -21.52
CA ARG A 329 4.24 -0.67 -20.90
C ARG A 329 5.05 -1.93 -21.16
N SER A 330 6.31 -1.72 -21.51
CA SER A 330 7.27 -2.80 -21.70
C SER A 330 7.96 -3.13 -20.39
N TYR A 331 8.10 -4.42 -20.14
CA TYR A 331 8.85 -5.02 -19.06
C TYR A 331 9.95 -5.91 -19.65
N GLU A 332 10.92 -6.31 -18.82
CA GLU A 332 11.99 -7.22 -19.24
C GLU A 332 11.43 -8.45 -19.95
N LYS A 333 10.38 -9.08 -19.39
CA LYS A 333 9.81 -10.34 -19.89
C LYS A 333 8.43 -10.23 -20.53
N ALA A 334 7.84 -9.04 -20.60
CA ALA A 334 6.48 -8.90 -21.11
C ALA A 334 6.21 -7.55 -21.78
N LEU A 335 5.18 -7.53 -22.61
CA LEU A 335 4.45 -6.32 -22.99
C LEU A 335 3.08 -6.35 -22.28
N VAL A 336 2.80 -5.34 -21.47
CA VAL A 336 1.49 -5.18 -20.84
C VAL A 336 0.68 -4.18 -21.63
N VAL A 337 -0.58 -4.50 -21.93
CA VAL A 337 -1.53 -3.62 -22.60
C VAL A 337 -2.84 -3.61 -21.82
N VAL A 338 -3.45 -2.44 -21.68
CA VAL A 338 -4.80 -2.29 -21.14
C VAL A 338 -5.65 -1.51 -22.13
N ASN A 339 -6.89 -1.96 -22.34
CA ASN A 339 -7.92 -1.21 -23.06
C ASN A 339 -9.01 -0.85 -22.05
N LEU A 340 -8.97 0.39 -21.59
CA LEU A 340 -9.70 0.84 -20.42
C LEU A 340 -11.21 0.87 -20.64
N PRO A 341 -12.01 0.70 -19.56
CA PRO A 341 -13.46 0.83 -19.64
C PRO A 341 -13.89 2.13 -20.31
N GLY A 342 -14.90 2.06 -21.18
CA GLY A 342 -15.37 3.21 -21.97
C GLY A 342 -14.80 3.28 -23.39
N ALA A 343 -13.81 2.44 -23.73
CA ALA A 343 -13.35 2.34 -25.11
C ALA A 343 -14.48 1.89 -26.05
N ALA A 344 -14.62 2.56 -27.20
CA ALA A 344 -15.68 2.29 -28.17
C ALA A 344 -15.47 0.98 -28.97
N LYS A 345 -14.22 0.52 -29.07
CA LYS A 345 -13.85 -0.67 -29.84
C LYS A 345 -12.78 -1.49 -29.11
N PRO A 346 -12.68 -2.79 -29.38
CA PRO A 346 -11.52 -3.58 -28.98
C PRO A 346 -10.24 -3.00 -29.58
N TYR A 347 -9.11 -3.20 -28.90
CA TYR A 347 -7.79 -2.86 -29.39
C TYR A 347 -7.08 -4.10 -29.92
N THR A 348 -6.44 -3.99 -31.08
CA THR A 348 -5.71 -5.08 -31.71
C THR A 348 -4.21 -4.88 -31.53
N ILE A 349 -3.51 -5.94 -31.19
CA ILE A 349 -2.05 -5.99 -31.03
C ILE A 349 -1.52 -6.99 -32.04
N ASP A 350 -0.60 -6.54 -32.88
CA ASP A 350 0.17 -7.37 -33.80
C ASP A 350 1.63 -7.41 -33.32
N LEU A 351 2.18 -8.61 -33.20
CA LEU A 351 3.55 -8.86 -32.76
C LEU A 351 4.34 -9.55 -33.87
N ASP A 352 5.63 -9.22 -33.97
CA ASP A 352 6.54 -9.86 -34.92
C ASP A 352 6.85 -11.32 -34.56
N HIS A 353 6.70 -11.67 -33.29
CA HIS A 353 6.95 -13.01 -32.75
C HIS A 353 5.76 -13.49 -31.92
N PRO A 354 5.52 -14.81 -31.83
CA PRO A 354 4.53 -15.35 -30.92
C PRO A 354 4.76 -14.86 -29.49
N ALA A 355 3.68 -14.64 -28.77
CA ALA A 355 3.70 -14.41 -27.34
C ALA A 355 2.61 -15.27 -26.70
N LYS A 356 2.73 -15.52 -25.40
CA LYS A 356 1.65 -16.09 -24.59
C LYS A 356 1.03 -14.99 -23.74
N ASP A 357 -0.27 -14.78 -23.87
CA ASP A 357 -1.02 -13.95 -22.93
C ASP A 357 -1.18 -14.70 -21.60
N SER A 358 -0.54 -14.22 -20.54
CA SER A 358 -0.57 -14.90 -19.24
C SER A 358 -1.95 -14.85 -18.58
N LEU A 359 -2.83 -13.92 -18.98
CA LEU A 359 -4.17 -13.77 -18.41
C LEU A 359 -5.20 -14.71 -19.02
N THR A 360 -5.02 -15.12 -20.28
CA THR A 360 -5.96 -16.00 -21.01
C THR A 360 -5.35 -17.34 -21.41
N GLY A 361 -4.03 -17.48 -21.35
CA GLY A 361 -3.28 -18.64 -21.79
C GLY A 361 -3.12 -18.76 -23.31
N ARG A 362 -3.67 -17.81 -24.08
CA ARG A 362 -3.62 -17.84 -25.55
C ARG A 362 -2.22 -17.53 -26.07
N THR A 363 -1.75 -18.31 -27.04
CA THR A 363 -0.50 -18.04 -27.77
C THR A 363 -0.81 -17.60 -29.19
N GLY A 364 -0.05 -16.62 -29.70
CA GLY A 364 -0.16 -16.16 -31.08
C GLY A 364 0.63 -14.87 -31.33
N THR A 365 0.52 -14.35 -32.54
CA THR A 365 1.11 -13.06 -32.96
C THR A 365 0.06 -11.95 -33.04
N HIS A 366 -1.22 -12.29 -32.95
CA HIS A 366 -2.34 -11.37 -33.06
C HIS A 366 -3.22 -11.49 -31.82
N PHE A 367 -3.49 -10.36 -31.14
CA PHE A 367 -4.32 -10.28 -29.94
C PHE A 367 -5.40 -9.22 -30.07
N THR A 368 -6.54 -9.46 -29.40
CA THR A 368 -7.64 -8.50 -29.34
C THR A 368 -8.00 -8.29 -27.87
N VAL A 369 -7.89 -7.06 -27.40
CA VAL A 369 -8.20 -6.65 -26.02
C VAL A 369 -9.53 -5.90 -26.02
N ALA A 370 -10.56 -6.51 -25.42
CA ALA A 370 -11.88 -5.89 -25.31
C ALA A 370 -11.84 -4.61 -24.46
N SER A 371 -12.86 -3.76 -24.58
CA SER A 371 -13.05 -2.61 -23.70
C SER A 371 -13.22 -3.07 -22.25
N GLY A 372 -12.48 -2.47 -21.32
CA GLY A 372 -12.42 -2.92 -19.93
C GLY A 372 -11.68 -4.25 -19.76
N ASP A 373 -10.66 -4.54 -20.56
CA ASP A 373 -9.82 -5.74 -20.40
C ASP A 373 -8.33 -5.39 -20.52
N GLY A 374 -7.47 -6.38 -20.26
CA GLY A 374 -6.02 -6.25 -20.38
C GLY A 374 -5.37 -7.51 -20.92
N ALA A 375 -4.12 -7.38 -21.34
CA ALA A 375 -3.27 -8.49 -21.77
C ALA A 375 -1.86 -8.34 -21.18
N ILE A 376 -1.26 -9.46 -20.78
CA ILE A 376 0.15 -9.54 -20.37
C ILE A 376 0.82 -10.52 -21.31
N LEU A 377 1.44 -9.99 -22.36
CA LEU A 377 2.03 -10.77 -23.43
C LEU A 377 3.48 -11.10 -23.08
N MET A 378 3.72 -12.34 -22.67
CA MET A 378 5.05 -12.84 -22.32
C MET A 378 5.93 -12.90 -23.57
N LYS A 379 7.12 -12.32 -23.49
CA LYS A 379 8.15 -12.46 -24.52
C LYS A 379 8.70 -13.88 -24.45
N ASP A 380 8.88 -14.52 -25.60
CA ASP A 380 9.60 -15.78 -25.67
C ASP A 380 11.05 -15.55 -25.18
N GLU A 381 11.52 -16.39 -24.26
CA GLU A 381 12.91 -16.37 -23.75
C GLU A 381 13.92 -16.88 -24.78
#